data_AF-A0A397JSU7-F1
#
_entry.id   AF-A0A397JSU7-F1
#
_cell.length_a   1.000
_cell.length_b   1.000
_cell.length_c   1.000
_cell.angle_alpha   90.00
_cell.angle_beta   90.00
_cell.angle_gamma   90.00
#
_symmetry.space_group_name_H-M   'P 1'
#
loop_
_entity.id
_entity.type
_entity.pdbx_description
1 polymer ?
#
loop_
_entity_poly.entity_id
_entity_poly.type
_entity_poly.pdbx_seq_one_letter_code
_entity_poly.pdbx_strand_id
1 'polypeptide(L)'
;MSAEAYVSAILTPPPSPPTPSTLQKYECAICKVSYKTKLGLTRHKTIVQKYNVQREELYTLPSEAITDFKTYLVYIIQSKLKGHFSQSGRQTISFPCLKSLFFEVFKGHIHHYNYRSGNYKCLFQGPDAYT
;
A
#
# COMPACT_ATOMS: atom_id res chain seq x y z
N MET A 1 78.63 -26.77 0.58
CA MET A 1 78.08 -25.65 -0.21
C MET A 1 76.64 -26.02 -0.56
N SER A 2 75.68 -25.65 0.28
CA SER A 2 74.24 -25.87 0.01
C SER A 2 73.59 -24.52 -0.24
N ALA A 3 72.97 -24.37 -1.40
CA ALA A 3 72.16 -23.19 -1.75
C ALA A 3 70.69 -23.53 -1.49
N GLU A 4 70.05 -22.79 -0.58
CA GLU A 4 68.61 -22.87 -0.39
C GLU A 4 67.92 -21.84 -1.31
N ALA A 5 67.00 -22.33 -2.15
CA ALA A 5 66.19 -21.52 -3.04
C ALA A 5 64.99 -20.94 -2.27
N TYR A 6 64.90 -19.62 -2.22
CA TYR A 6 63.79 -18.88 -1.62
C TYR A 6 62.59 -18.86 -2.58
N VAL A 7 61.50 -19.53 -2.21
CA VAL A 7 60.24 -19.52 -2.96
C VAL A 7 59.33 -18.42 -2.39
N SER A 8 59.18 -17.32 -3.13
CA SER A 8 58.27 -16.22 -2.78
C SER A 8 56.83 -16.61 -3.15
N ALA A 9 55.97 -16.82 -2.14
CA ALA A 9 54.54 -17.05 -2.33
C ALA A 9 53.83 -15.72 -2.67
N ILE A 10 53.17 -15.68 -3.83
CA ILE A 10 52.35 -14.54 -4.27
C ILE A 10 51.01 -14.60 -3.52
N LEU A 11 50.78 -13.64 -2.62
CA LEU A 11 49.51 -13.45 -1.94
C LEU A 11 48.52 -12.78 -2.89
N THR A 12 47.52 -13.51 -3.38
CA THR A 12 46.37 -12.92 -4.07
C THR A 12 45.42 -12.27 -3.05
N PRO A 13 44.92 -11.04 -3.30
CA PRO A 13 43.98 -10.38 -2.41
C PRO A 13 42.63 -11.11 -2.40
N PRO A 14 41.93 -11.11 -1.25
CA PRO A 14 40.66 -11.80 -1.10
C PRO A 14 39.57 -11.17 -2.00
N PRO A 15 38.65 -11.98 -2.55
CA PRO A 15 37.54 -11.50 -3.37
C PRO A 15 36.66 -10.54 -2.56
N SER A 16 36.32 -9.40 -3.17
CA SER A 16 35.48 -8.38 -2.55
C SER A 16 34.06 -8.90 -2.25
N PRO A 17 33.39 -8.41 -1.19
CA PRO A 17 32.02 -8.81 -0.88
C PRO A 17 31.06 -8.47 -2.02
N PRO A 18 30.06 -9.31 -2.33
CA PRO A 18 29.05 -8.97 -3.32
C PRO A 18 28.25 -7.75 -2.85
N THR A 19 28.23 -6.70 -3.66
CA THR A 19 27.45 -5.48 -3.46
C THR A 19 25.98 -5.87 -3.25
N PRO A 20 25.28 -5.38 -2.21
CA PRO A 20 23.87 -5.68 -2.03
C PRO A 20 23.12 -5.10 -3.22
N SER A 21 22.60 -5.96 -4.11
CA SER A 21 21.72 -5.50 -5.17
C SER A 21 20.52 -4.85 -4.49
N THR A 22 20.37 -3.54 -4.63
CA THR A 22 19.15 -2.84 -4.23
C THR A 22 18.06 -3.38 -5.16
N LEU A 23 17.33 -4.39 -4.69
CA LEU A 23 16.17 -4.93 -5.41
C LEU A 23 15.24 -3.75 -5.69
N GLN A 24 15.20 -3.29 -6.95
CA GLN A 24 14.31 -2.22 -7.36
C GLN A 24 12.88 -2.62 -7.00
N LYS A 25 12.27 -1.86 -6.09
CA LYS A 25 10.88 -2.05 -5.67
C LYS A 25 10.00 -1.11 -6.48
N TYR A 26 8.90 -1.64 -6.99
CA TYR A 26 7.90 -0.89 -7.75
C TYR A 26 6.74 -0.54 -6.85
N GLU A 27 6.46 0.75 -6.64
CA GLU A 27 5.44 1.21 -5.68
C GLU A 27 4.15 1.66 -6.37
N CYS A 28 3.01 1.36 -5.75
CA CYS A 28 1.73 1.97 -6.13
C CYS A 28 1.59 3.38 -5.52
N ALA A 29 1.37 4.38 -6.36
CA ALA A 29 1.21 5.77 -5.91
C ALA A 29 -0.01 5.98 -4.98
N ILE A 30 -1.05 5.14 -5.11
CA ILE A 30 -2.32 5.28 -4.40
C ILE A 30 -2.25 4.71 -2.99
N CYS A 31 -1.66 3.52 -2.83
CA CYS A 31 -1.67 2.78 -1.56
C CYS A 31 -0.28 2.46 -1.00
N LYS A 32 0.78 2.93 -1.66
CA LYS A 32 2.18 2.77 -1.27
C LYS A 32 2.66 1.32 -1.10
N VAL A 33 1.88 0.34 -1.61
CA VAL A 33 2.29 -1.06 -1.63
C VAL A 33 3.44 -1.25 -2.62
N SER A 34 4.53 -1.86 -2.15
CA SER A 34 5.71 -2.17 -2.95
C SER A 34 5.65 -3.59 -3.54
N TYR A 35 6.05 -3.72 -4.80
CA TYR A 35 6.10 -4.97 -5.54
C TYR A 35 7.54 -5.28 -5.98
N LYS A 36 7.89 -6.58 -6.00
CA LYS A 36 9.19 -7.04 -6.50
C LYS A 36 9.35 -6.90 -8.01
N THR A 37 8.25 -6.84 -8.75
CA THR A 37 8.25 -6.83 -10.22
C THR A 37 7.27 -5.78 -10.75
N LYS A 38 7.60 -5.23 -11.93
CA LYS A 38 6.72 -4.31 -12.66
C LYS A 38 5.38 -4.97 -13.02
N LEU A 39 5.40 -6.25 -13.38
CA LEU A 39 4.18 -7.03 -13.66
C LEU A 39 3.25 -7.10 -12.43
N GLY A 40 3.81 -7.27 -11.23
CA GLY A 40 3.04 -7.25 -9.98
C GLY A 40 2.32 -5.92 -9.78
N LEU A 41 3.05 -4.80 -9.96
CA LEU A 41 2.46 -3.47 -9.89
C LEU A 41 1.39 -3.24 -10.97
N THR A 42 1.63 -3.67 -12.22
CA THR A 42 0.65 -3.52 -13.31
C THR A 42 -0.64 -4.28 -12.99
N ARG A 43 -0.55 -5.54 -12.56
CA ARG A 43 -1.72 -6.35 -12.17
C ARG A 43 -2.51 -5.68 -11.05
N HIS A 44 -1.81 -5.16 -10.04
CA HIS A 44 -2.43 -4.41 -8.95
C HIS A 44 -3.20 -3.19 -9.47
N LYS A 45 -2.58 -2.37 -10.33
CA LYS A 45 -3.22 -1.19 -10.93
C LYS A 45 -4.48 -1.55 -11.71
N THR A 46 -4.45 -2.62 -12.51
CA THR A 46 -5.62 -3.09 -13.26
C THR A 46 -6.78 -3.48 -12.33
N ILE A 47 -6.48 -4.14 -11.21
CA ILE A 47 -7.50 -4.52 -10.21
C ILE A 47 -8.09 -3.27 -9.54
N VAL A 48 -7.24 -2.33 -9.13
CA VAL A 48 -7.71 -1.06 -8.54
C VAL A 48 -8.58 -0.31 -9.55
N GLN A 49 -8.12 -0.15 -10.80
CA GLN A 49 -8.90 0.50 -11.85
C GLN A 49 -10.28 -0.13 -12.03
N LYS A 50 -10.36 -1.47 -12.09
CA LYS A 50 -11.63 -2.20 -12.21
C LYS A 50 -12.68 -1.79 -11.17
N TYR A 51 -12.28 -1.53 -9.93
CA TYR A 51 -13.21 -1.19 -8.85
C TYR A 51 -13.52 0.31 -8.72
N ASN A 52 -12.76 1.16 -9.40
CA ASN A 52 -12.92 2.62 -9.33
C ASN A 52 -13.60 3.21 -10.58
N VAL A 53 -13.97 2.39 -11.55
CA VAL A 53 -14.88 2.81 -12.63
C VAL A 53 -16.28 2.96 -12.05
N GLN A 54 -16.91 4.10 -12.32
CA GLN A 54 -18.27 4.39 -11.89
C GLN A 54 -19.22 3.35 -12.46
N ARG A 55 -20.04 2.75 -11.59
CA ARG A 55 -21.15 1.91 -12.02
C ARG A 55 -22.38 2.79 -12.18
N GLU A 56 -23.09 2.59 -13.27
CA GLU A 56 -24.27 3.36 -13.74
C GLU A 56 -25.43 3.42 -12.72
N GLU A 57 -25.36 2.67 -11.63
CA GLU A 57 -26.41 2.54 -10.60
C GLU A 57 -26.28 3.51 -9.41
N LEU A 58 -25.26 4.37 -9.38
CA LEU A 58 -25.03 5.26 -8.22
C LEU A 58 -25.64 6.64 -8.49
N TYR A 59 -26.72 6.96 -7.76
CA TYR A 59 -27.33 8.28 -7.76
C TYR A 59 -26.33 9.37 -7.36
N THR A 60 -26.42 10.53 -8.00
CA THR A 60 -25.71 11.74 -7.58
C THR A 60 -26.13 12.11 -6.17
N LEU A 61 -25.17 12.15 -5.25
CA LEU A 61 -25.43 12.53 -3.87
C LEU A 61 -25.28 14.03 -3.67
N PRO A 62 -26.07 14.65 -2.77
CA PRO A 62 -25.85 16.03 -2.35
C PRO A 62 -24.45 16.21 -1.75
N SER A 63 -23.84 17.36 -2.01
CA SER A 63 -22.49 17.66 -1.54
C SER A 63 -22.38 17.69 -0.02
N GLU A 64 -23.46 18.07 0.65
CA GLU A 64 -23.62 18.09 2.09
C GLU A 64 -23.51 16.68 2.66
N ALA A 65 -24.22 15.72 2.06
CA ALA A 65 -24.18 14.32 2.50
C ALA A 65 -22.78 13.71 2.37
N ILE A 66 -22.02 14.09 1.33
CA ILE A 66 -20.62 13.66 1.16
C ILE A 66 -19.73 14.28 2.24
N THR A 67 -19.94 15.55 2.56
CA THR A 67 -19.15 16.30 3.56
C THR A 67 -19.40 15.77 4.97
N ASP A 68 -20.67 15.54 5.33
CA ASP A 68 -21.06 14.94 6.60
C ASP A 68 -20.45 13.54 6.76
N PHE A 69 -20.49 12.75 5.69
CA PHE A 69 -19.92 11.41 5.68
C PHE A 69 -18.39 11.43 5.85
N LYS A 70 -17.67 12.36 5.22
CA LYS A 70 -16.23 12.55 5.44
C LYS A 70 -15.92 12.94 6.88
N THR A 71 -16.70 13.85 7.46
CA THR A 71 -16.54 14.27 8.85
C THR A 71 -16.76 13.10 9.81
N TYR A 72 -17.80 12.31 9.57
CA TYR A 72 -18.09 11.09 10.33
C TYR A 72 -16.98 10.03 10.21
N LEU A 73 -16.42 9.85 9.00
CA LEU A 73 -15.27 8.98 8.76
C LEU A 73 -14.05 9.39 9.58
N VAL A 74 -13.69 10.67 9.55
CA VAL A 74 -12.56 11.21 10.33
C VAL A 74 -12.78 10.95 11.82
N TYR A 75 -13.99 11.23 12.33
CA TYR A 75 -14.35 10.97 13.71
C TYR A 75 -14.20 9.48 14.07
N ILE A 76 -14.72 8.55 13.25
CA ILE A 76 -14.56 7.11 13.51
C ILE A 76 -13.08 6.75 13.53
N ILE A 77 -12.31 7.19 12.53
CA ILE A 77 -10.87 6.88 12.41
C ILE A 77 -10.13 7.36 13.66
N GLN A 78 -10.30 8.61 14.05
CA GLN A 78 -9.67 9.19 15.24
C GLN A 78 -10.11 8.47 16.54
N SER A 79 -11.37 8.07 16.64
CA SER A 79 -11.88 7.34 17.82
C SER A 79 -11.29 5.92 17.96
N LYS A 80 -10.86 5.33 16.84
CA LYS A 80 -10.38 3.93 16.78
C LYS A 80 -8.86 3.83 16.73
N LEU A 81 -8.17 4.77 16.11
CA LEU A 81 -6.71 4.85 16.07
C LEU A 81 -6.18 5.33 17.43
N LYS A 82 -5.94 4.41 18.36
CA LYS A 82 -5.29 4.76 19.64
C LYS A 82 -3.78 4.88 19.45
N GLY A 83 -3.21 5.99 19.91
CA GLY A 83 -1.76 6.28 19.82
C GLY A 83 -0.85 5.45 20.74
N HIS A 84 -1.31 4.32 21.27
CA HIS A 84 -0.49 3.48 22.13
C HIS A 84 0.46 2.62 21.30
N PHE A 85 1.74 2.55 21.70
CA PHE A 85 2.77 1.82 20.94
C PHE A 85 2.44 0.33 20.77
N SER A 86 1.76 -0.31 21.71
CA SER A 86 1.28 -1.70 21.55
C SER A 86 0.19 -1.88 20.48
N GLN A 87 -0.36 -0.78 19.96
CA GLN A 87 -1.34 -0.76 18.86
C GLN A 87 -0.73 -0.21 17.57
N SER A 88 0.60 -0.05 17.52
CA SER A 88 1.32 0.27 16.29
C SER A 88 1.23 -0.91 15.33
N GLY A 89 0.67 -0.70 14.14
CA GLY A 89 0.50 -1.75 13.14
C GLY A 89 -0.67 -1.49 12.20
N ARG A 90 -0.97 -2.47 11.34
CA ARG A 90 -2.10 -2.38 10.42
C ARG A 90 -3.41 -2.38 11.19
N GLN A 91 -4.11 -1.25 11.19
CA GLN A 91 -5.44 -1.13 11.77
C GLN A 91 -6.51 -1.31 10.68
N THR A 92 -7.66 -1.84 11.07
CA THR A 92 -8.80 -2.04 10.16
C THR A 92 -10.04 -1.51 10.84
N ILE A 93 -10.74 -0.62 10.14
CA ILE A 93 -11.97 -0.01 10.60
C ILE A 93 -13.06 -0.48 9.63
N SER A 94 -14.16 -0.98 10.21
CA SER A 94 -15.33 -1.43 9.47
C SER A 94 -16.56 -0.77 10.09
N PHE A 95 -17.42 -0.21 9.24
CA PHE A 95 -18.68 0.39 9.65
C PHE A 95 -19.68 0.29 8.48
N PRO A 96 -20.99 0.21 8.76
CA PRO A 96 -22.01 0.20 7.72
C PRO A 96 -22.15 1.59 7.09
N CYS A 97 -22.28 1.65 5.76
CA CYS A 97 -22.59 2.89 5.04
C CYS A 97 -23.24 2.61 3.69
N LEU A 98 -23.81 3.65 3.10
CA LEU A 98 -24.40 3.61 1.75
C LEU A 98 -23.28 3.38 0.72
N LYS A 99 -23.53 2.48 -0.25
CA LYS A 99 -22.55 2.16 -1.30
C LYS A 99 -22.13 3.38 -2.12
N SER A 100 -23.05 4.29 -2.44
CA SER A 100 -22.75 5.52 -3.17
C SER A 100 -21.92 6.50 -2.34
N LEU A 101 -22.19 6.65 -1.04
CA LEU A 101 -21.37 7.51 -0.16
C LEU A 101 -19.92 7.02 -0.09
N PHE A 102 -19.76 5.71 0.12
CA PHE A 102 -18.42 5.10 0.14
C PHE A 102 -17.72 5.31 -1.20
N PHE A 103 -18.40 5.04 -2.31
CA PHE A 103 -17.82 5.18 -3.64
C PHE A 103 -17.43 6.63 -3.94
N GLU A 104 -18.30 7.61 -3.68
CA GLU A 104 -18.00 9.02 -3.94
C GLU A 104 -16.79 9.53 -3.15
N VAL A 105 -16.65 9.11 -1.88
CA VAL A 105 -15.51 9.52 -1.05
C VAL A 105 -14.22 8.81 -1.45
N PHE A 106 -14.29 7.53 -1.80
CA PHE A 106 -13.10 6.71 -2.01
C PHE A 106 -12.81 6.35 -3.46
N LYS A 107 -13.54 6.91 -4.45
CA LYS A 107 -13.25 6.71 -5.87
C LYS A 107 -11.79 7.07 -6.17
N GLY A 108 -11.12 6.20 -6.91
CA GLY A 108 -9.67 6.22 -7.13
C GLY A 108 -8.87 5.39 -6.12
N HIS A 109 -9.44 5.02 -4.97
CA HIS A 109 -8.73 4.33 -3.87
C HIS A 109 -9.33 2.96 -3.51
N ILE A 110 -10.36 2.50 -4.20
CA ILE A 110 -11.01 1.22 -3.92
C ILE A 110 -10.13 0.06 -4.40
N HIS A 111 -9.84 -0.88 -3.51
CA HIS A 111 -8.99 -2.04 -3.79
C HIS A 111 -9.80 -3.30 -4.07
N HIS A 112 -10.98 -3.40 -3.49
CA HIS A 112 -11.83 -4.57 -3.61
C HIS A 112 -13.28 -4.25 -3.32
N TYR A 113 -14.19 -4.89 -4.06
CA TYR A 113 -15.61 -4.92 -3.79
C TYR A 113 -16.12 -6.36 -3.79
N ASN A 114 -16.76 -6.78 -2.70
CA ASN A 114 -17.44 -8.06 -2.60
C ASN A 114 -18.90 -7.92 -3.05
N TYR A 115 -19.25 -8.54 -4.17
CA TYR A 115 -20.60 -8.49 -4.73
C TYR A 115 -21.65 -9.20 -3.87
N ARG A 116 -21.26 -10.27 -3.16
CA ARG A 116 -22.18 -11.06 -2.32
C ARG A 116 -22.53 -10.33 -1.03
N SER A 117 -21.54 -9.73 -0.39
CA SER A 117 -21.73 -9.06 0.90
C SER A 117 -21.92 -7.55 0.79
N GLY A 118 -21.69 -6.96 -0.39
CA GLY A 118 -21.76 -5.51 -0.61
C GLY A 118 -20.61 -4.72 0.01
N ASN A 119 -19.53 -5.37 0.45
CA ASN A 119 -18.45 -4.72 1.19
C ASN A 119 -17.38 -4.15 0.26
N TYR A 120 -17.06 -2.87 0.45
CA TYR A 120 -15.87 -2.25 -0.13
C TYR A 120 -14.66 -2.38 0.80
N LYS A 121 -13.46 -2.35 0.21
CA LYS A 121 -12.20 -2.26 0.94
C LYS A 121 -11.28 -1.26 0.26
N CYS A 122 -10.70 -0.39 1.07
CA CYS A 122 -9.60 0.49 0.70
C CYS A 122 -8.38 0.16 1.58
N LEU A 123 -7.20 0.41 1.04
CA LEU A 123 -5.94 0.26 1.75
C LEU A 123 -5.18 1.57 1.62
N PHE A 124 -4.78 2.11 2.77
CA PHE A 124 -3.99 3.32 2.87
C PHE A 124 -2.73 3.02 3.67
N GLN A 125 -1.61 3.63 3.28
CA GLN A 125 -0.33 3.49 3.95
C GLN A 125 0.43 4.80 3.81
N GLY A 126 1.07 5.24 4.90
CA GLY A 126 1.89 6.44 4.94
C GLY A 126 1.48 7.38 6.08
N PRO A 127 2.36 8.32 6.47
CA PRO A 127 2.05 9.33 7.47
C PRO A 127 0.90 10.25 7.04
N ASP A 128 0.78 10.51 5.72
CA ASP A 128 -0.27 11.36 5.13
C ASP A 128 -1.53 10.56 4.73
N ALA A 129 -1.68 9.32 5.19
CA ALA A 129 -2.80 8.44 4.82
C ALA A 129 -4.17 8.92 5.34
N TYR A 130 -4.17 9.88 6.28
CA TYR A 130 -5.37 10.34 7.00
C TYR A 130 -5.60 11.86 6.91
N THR A 131 -4.74 12.58 6.18
CA THR A 131 -4.83 14.02 5.88
C THR A 131 -5.59 14.27 4.58
#